data_AF-A0A392P6Y6-F1
#
_entry.id   AF-A0A392P6Y6-F1
#
_cell.length_a   1.000
_cell.length_b   1.000
_cell.length_c   1.000
_cell.angle_alpha   90.00
_cell.angle_beta   90.00
_cell.angle_gamma   90.00
#
_symmetry.space_group_name_H-M   'P 1'
#
loop_
_entity.id
_entity.type
_entity.pdbx_description
1 polymer ?
#
loop_
_entity_poly.entity_id
_entity_poly.type
_entity_poly.pdbx_seq_one_letter_code
_entity_poly.pdbx_strand_id
1 'polypeptide(L)'
;CFPLLQELDFGYPSGCKNYNSYVDGVEALSLALIKLRKVNLSLFPINDQSLFHLFNNCKYLEEVILFKCDEITNEGFAFALRIELSCFALVEDLR
;
A
#
# COMPACT_ATOMS: atom_id res chain seq x y z
N CYS A 1 13.38 3.62 14.40
CA CYS A 1 12.90 4.22 13.14
C CYS A 1 13.99 4.15 12.09
N PHE A 2 13.62 3.85 10.85
CA PHE A 2 14.51 3.84 9.68
C PHE A 2 14.17 5.04 8.77
N PRO A 3 14.58 6.28 9.13
CA PRO A 3 14.12 7.50 8.47
C PRO A 3 14.61 7.67 7.01
N LEU A 4 15.52 6.80 6.57
CA LEU A 4 16.08 6.78 5.22
C LEU A 4 15.60 5.56 4.42
N LEU A 5 14.70 4.74 4.97
CA LEU A 5 14.18 3.58 4.27
C LEU A 5 13.38 4.05 3.04
N GLN A 6 13.76 3.54 1.87
CA GLN A 6 13.15 3.89 0.59
C GLN A 6 12.34 2.75 -0.01
N GLU A 7 12.62 1.50 0.37
CA GLU A 7 11.95 0.32 -0.15
C GLU A 7 11.45 -0.53 1.02
N LEU A 8 10.20 -0.97 0.94
CA LEU A 8 9.55 -1.79 1.96
C LEU A 8 8.78 -2.92 1.29
N ASP A 9 8.97 -4.15 1.74
CA ASP A 9 8.27 -5.32 1.21
C ASP A 9 7.51 -6.04 2.32
N PHE A 10 6.17 -6.08 2.19
CA PHE A 10 5.25 -6.86 3.00
C PHE A 10 4.48 -7.90 2.19
N GLY A 11 4.94 -8.21 0.97
CA GLY A 11 4.33 -9.22 0.13
C GLY A 11 4.27 -10.58 0.82
N TYR A 12 3.16 -11.30 0.63
CA TYR A 12 2.94 -12.65 1.17
C TYR A 12 3.09 -12.74 2.70
N PRO A 13 2.31 -11.98 3.47
CA PRO A 13 2.42 -12.02 4.92
C PRO A 13 1.97 -13.39 5.46
N SER A 14 2.91 -14.21 5.91
CA SER A 14 2.60 -15.51 6.52
C SER A 14 2.05 -15.34 7.93
N GLY A 15 0.86 -15.88 8.20
CA GLY A 15 0.33 -15.99 9.58
C GLY A 15 -0.50 -14.82 10.09
N CYS A 16 -0.90 -13.89 9.22
CA CYS A 16 -1.73 -12.74 9.59
C CYS A 16 -3.20 -13.15 9.83
N LYS A 17 -3.68 -13.02 11.08
CA LYS A 17 -5.04 -13.44 11.50
C LYS A 17 -5.93 -12.29 11.98
N ASN A 18 -5.44 -11.04 12.06
CA ASN A 18 -6.18 -9.93 12.67
C ASN A 18 -6.18 -8.66 11.81
N TYR A 19 -7.17 -8.56 10.91
CA TYR A 19 -7.32 -7.55 9.87
C TYR A 19 -7.32 -6.09 10.37
N ASN A 20 -8.03 -5.80 11.46
CA ASN A 20 -8.19 -4.42 11.95
C ASN A 20 -6.88 -3.79 12.44
N SER A 21 -5.96 -4.57 12.99
CA SER A 21 -4.68 -4.06 13.51
C SER A 21 -3.72 -3.60 12.39
N TYR A 22 -3.96 -3.99 11.14
CA TYR A 22 -3.07 -3.64 10.03
C TYR A 22 -3.33 -2.23 9.51
N VAL A 23 -4.56 -1.73 9.58
CA VAL A 23 -4.89 -0.37 9.12
C VAL A 23 -4.11 0.67 9.92
N ASP A 24 -4.18 0.59 11.25
CA ASP A 24 -3.43 1.46 12.16
C ASP A 24 -1.91 1.31 11.96
N GLY A 25 -1.46 0.08 11.70
CA GLY A 25 -0.06 -0.23 11.43
C GLY A 25 0.45 0.45 10.15
N VAL A 26 -0.31 0.38 9.06
CA VAL A 26 0.04 1.03 7.79
C VAL A 26 0.03 2.54 7.94
N GLU A 27 -0.95 3.10 8.66
CA GLU A 27 -0.97 4.54 8.95
C GLU A 27 0.29 4.96 9.73
N ALA A 28 0.62 4.27 10.83
CA ALA A 28 1.81 4.56 11.62
C ALA A 28 3.10 4.45 10.80
N LEU A 29 3.19 3.47 9.91
CA LEU A 29 4.32 3.32 9.00
C LEU A 29 4.39 4.45 7.98
N SER A 30 3.26 4.88 7.42
CA SER A 30 3.22 6.00 6.47
C SER A 30 3.70 7.31 7.09
N LEU A 31 3.43 7.52 8.38
CA LEU A 31 3.91 8.67 9.15
C LEU A 31 5.41 8.57 9.47
N ALA A 32 5.94 7.37 9.67
CA ALA A 32 7.35 7.14 10.03
C ALA A 32 8.28 7.08 8.80
N LEU A 33 7.77 6.59 7.67
CA LEU A 33 8.55 6.29 6.45
C LEU A 33 8.30 7.34 5.38
N ILE A 34 8.48 8.61 5.72
CA ILE A 34 8.21 9.75 4.84
C ILE A 34 9.08 9.78 3.57
N LYS A 35 10.19 9.04 3.53
CA LYS A 35 11.10 8.92 2.37
C LYS A 35 10.88 7.65 1.54
N LEU A 36 9.80 6.92 1.80
CA LEU A 36 9.49 5.70 1.08
C LEU A 36 9.22 6.01 -0.39
N ARG A 37 9.87 5.25 -1.28
CA ARG A 37 9.77 5.35 -2.74
C ARG A 37 9.11 4.12 -3.35
N LYS A 38 9.31 2.94 -2.76
CA LYS A 38 8.70 1.70 -3.22
C LYS A 38 8.09 0.92 -2.09
N VAL A 39 6.92 0.35 -2.33
CA VAL A 39 6.28 -0.56 -1.37
C VAL A 39 5.54 -1.70 -2.04
N ASN A 40 5.78 -2.91 -1.57
CA ASN A 40 5.05 -4.10 -1.99
C ASN A 40 4.06 -4.52 -0.89
N LEU A 41 2.77 -4.52 -1.21
CA LEU A 41 1.66 -4.88 -0.31
C LEU A 41 0.86 -6.08 -0.85
N SER A 42 1.46 -6.88 -1.72
CA SER A 42 0.81 -8.06 -2.30
C SER A 42 0.30 -9.02 -1.22
N LEU A 43 -0.97 -9.43 -1.31
CA LEU A 43 -1.66 -10.29 -0.34
C LEU A 43 -1.70 -9.70 1.09
N PHE A 44 -1.37 -8.43 1.26
CA PHE A 44 -1.44 -7.75 2.53
C PHE A 44 -2.89 -7.25 2.77
N PRO A 45 -3.46 -7.46 3.96
CA PRO A 45 -4.83 -7.06 4.28
C PRO A 45 -4.93 -5.54 4.43
N ILE A 46 -4.97 -4.83 3.31
CA ILE A 46 -5.15 -3.37 3.25
C ILE A 46 -6.50 -3.03 2.64
N ASN A 47 -7.08 -1.96 3.14
CA ASN A 47 -8.27 -1.35 2.59
C ASN A 47 -7.95 0.01 1.96
N ASP A 48 -8.97 0.64 1.39
CA ASP A 48 -8.87 1.96 0.77
C ASP A 48 -8.31 3.01 1.74
N GLN A 49 -8.73 2.98 3.02
CA GLN A 49 -8.25 3.92 4.05
C GLN A 49 -6.72 3.84 4.24
N SER A 50 -6.18 2.62 4.36
CA SER A 50 -4.73 2.42 4.46
C SER A 50 -3.98 2.95 3.25
N LEU A 51 -4.51 2.74 2.03
CA LEU A 51 -3.95 3.31 0.81
C LEU A 51 -3.96 4.85 0.85
N PHE A 52 -5.07 5.46 1.26
CA PHE A 52 -5.15 6.92 1.38
C PHE A 52 -4.08 7.47 2.33
N HIS A 53 -3.89 6.86 3.50
CA HIS A 53 -2.85 7.29 4.45
C HIS A 53 -1.45 7.16 3.84
N LEU A 54 -1.16 6.03 3.20
CA LEU A 54 0.12 5.76 2.56
C LEU A 54 0.43 6.82 1.49
N PHE A 55 -0.49 7.06 0.56
CA PHE A 55 -0.32 8.04 -0.51
C PHE A 55 -0.29 9.49 0.00
N ASN A 56 -1.04 9.79 1.07
CA ASN A 56 -1.05 11.14 1.61
C ASN A 56 0.23 11.45 2.40
N ASN A 57 0.84 10.48 3.08
CA ASN A 57 2.00 10.73 3.94
C ASN A 57 3.34 10.47 3.24
N CYS A 58 3.42 9.48 2.36
CA CYS A 58 4.65 9.13 1.63
C CYS A 58 4.71 9.84 0.27
N LYS A 59 5.00 11.16 0.28
CA LYS A 59 5.01 12.02 -0.92
C LYS A 59 6.06 11.69 -1.98
N TYR A 60 7.02 10.82 -1.68
CA TYR A 60 8.07 10.37 -2.60
C TYR A 60 7.83 8.96 -3.14
N LEU A 61 6.65 8.39 -2.91
CA LEU A 61 6.31 7.11 -3.51
C LEU A 61 6.38 7.23 -5.04
N GLU A 62 6.98 6.23 -5.65
CA GLU A 62 7.16 6.07 -7.09
C GLU A 62 6.49 4.77 -7.55
N GLU A 63 6.54 3.73 -6.72
CA GLU A 63 6.03 2.41 -7.05
C GLU A 63 5.27 1.82 -5.86
N VAL A 64 4.03 1.37 -6.11
CA VAL A 64 3.37 0.47 -5.18
C VAL A 64 2.80 -0.74 -5.90
N ILE A 65 3.13 -1.91 -5.35
CA ILE A 65 2.73 -3.20 -5.90
C ILE A 65 1.55 -3.71 -5.08
N LEU A 66 0.40 -3.83 -5.74
CA LEU A 66 -0.85 -4.34 -5.20
C LEU A 66 -1.24 -5.58 -6.00
N PHE A 67 -1.29 -6.73 -5.33
CA PHE A 67 -1.67 -7.99 -5.95
C PHE A 67 -2.49 -8.80 -4.95
N LYS A 68 -3.69 -9.25 -5.36
CA LYS A 68 -4.63 -10.00 -4.51
C LYS A 68 -4.87 -9.31 -3.16
N CYS A 69 -5.28 -8.04 -3.23
CA CYS A 69 -5.66 -7.25 -2.06
C CYS A 69 -7.20 -7.15 -2.03
N ASP A 70 -7.84 -8.11 -1.38
CA ASP A 70 -9.30 -8.32 -1.48
C ASP A 70 -10.15 -7.22 -0.83
N GLU A 71 -9.55 -6.38 0.02
CA GLU A 71 -10.23 -5.32 0.77
C GLU A 71 -10.13 -3.93 0.09
N ILE A 72 -9.44 -3.83 -1.06
CA ILE A 72 -9.37 -2.60 -1.85
C ILE A 72 -10.56 -2.57 -2.80
N THR A 73 -11.33 -1.49 -2.78
CA THR A 73 -12.48 -1.32 -3.67
C THR A 73 -12.08 -0.63 -4.97
N ASN A 74 -13.00 -0.61 -5.94
CA ASN A 74 -12.83 0.15 -7.19
C ASN A 74 -12.54 1.65 -6.95
N GLU A 75 -13.05 2.23 -5.86
CA GLU A 75 -12.75 3.62 -5.49
C GLU A 75 -11.29 3.79 -5.04
N GLY A 76 -10.77 2.85 -4.25
CA GLY A 76 -9.36 2.80 -3.87
C GLY A 76 -8.43 2.68 -5.08
N PHE A 77 -8.76 1.80 -6.03
CA PHE A 77 -8.03 1.68 -7.30
C PHE A 77 -8.12 2.95 -8.15
N ALA A 78 -9.31 3.54 -8.28
CA ALA A 78 -9.49 4.79 -9.02
C ALA A 78 -8.68 5.93 -8.39
N PHE A 79 -8.59 5.99 -7.07
CA PHE A 79 -7.72 6.94 -6.38
C PHE A 79 -6.24 6.70 -6.68
N ALA A 80 -5.78 5.45 -6.61
CA ALA A 80 -4.39 5.08 -6.88
C ALA A 80 -3.95 5.41 -8.32
N LEU A 81 -4.86 5.30 -9.29
CA LEU A 81 -4.63 5.69 -10.68
C LEU A 81 -4.54 7.22 -10.87
N ARG A 82 -5.33 7.99 -10.11
CA ARG A 82 -5.36 9.48 -10.22
C ARG A 82 -4.08 10.15 -9.75
N ILE A 83 -3.35 9.52 -8.84
CA ILE A 83 -2.13 10.07 -8.25
C ILE A 83 -0.88 9.80 -9.11
N GLU A 84 -1.04 9.35 -10.37
CA GLU A 84 0.03 9.12 -11.36
C GLU A 84 1.20 8.26 -10.87
N LEU A 85 0.98 7.48 -9.82
CA LEU A 85 1.94 6.45 -9.44
C LEU A 85 1.96 5.41 -10.55
N SER A 86 3.15 4.87 -10.84
CA SER A 86 3.29 3.58 -11.51
C SER A 86 2.71 2.49 -10.61
N CYS A 87 1.39 2.50 -10.43
CA CYS A 87 0.65 1.37 -9.94
C CYS A 87 0.75 0.33 -11.05
N PHE A 88 1.67 -0.62 -10.90
CA PHE A 88 1.51 -1.93 -11.49
C PHE A 88 0.36 -2.66 -10.74
N ALA A 89 -0.80 -2.03 -10.65
CA ALA A 89 -2.06 -2.72 -10.46
C ALA A 89 -2.31 -3.43 -11.80
N LEU A 90 -1.66 -4.59 -11.94
CA LEU A 90 -1.75 -5.44 -13.10
C LEU A 90 -3.22 -5.68 -13.40
N VAL A 91 -3.75 -5.07 -14.45
CA VAL A 91 -4.25 -5.64 -15.73
C VAL A 91 -4.86 -7.07 -15.71
N GLU A 92 -4.79 -7.85 -14.64
CA GLU A 92 -5.24 -9.25 -14.60
C GLU A 92 -6.61 -9.48 -13.93
N ASP A 93 -7.15 -8.52 -13.16
CA ASP A 93 -8.51 -8.67 -12.56
C ASP A 93 -9.64 -8.06 -13.41
N LEU A 94 -9.34 -7.51 -14.59
CA LEU A 94 -10.33 -7.00 -15.56
C LEU A 94 -10.60 -7.97 -16.72
N ARG A 95 -10.36 -9.27 -16.53
CA ARG A 95 -10.66 -10.30 -17.55
C ARG A 95 -11.75 -11.27 -17.13
#